data_AF-A0A9P6TM98-F1
#
_entry.id   AF-A0A9P6TM98-F1
#
_cell.length_a   1.000
_cell.length_b   1.000
_cell.length_c   1.000
_cell.angle_alpha   90.00
_cell.angle_beta   90.00
_cell.angle_gamma   90.00
#
_symmetry.space_group_name_H-M   'P 1'
#
loop_
_entity.id
_entity.type
_entity.pdbx_description
1 polymer ?
#
loop_
_entity_poly.entity_id
_entity_poly.type
_entity_poly.pdbx_seq_one_letter_code
_entity_poly.pdbx_strand_id
1 'polypeptide(L)'
;MSRRVFSQHVNDDDQQTSSKSVFSIGKTQADLVDGIPVTGEDYLLLVRDQAKKCAQTVVAEPPKTIEKLNLPAHYQFTESTLPTESKNVPLPTKAWQDHFVESFRSYQEHRQDRMSTQPKSHELPKTPDEWHTLCYSTDIPLDEERLEIISSMSQSLWIFSLLVHLDPVLTSDSISILRDLARVCIQLRNKKEAQDDQVARLNIIITIIAKVFGQADLV
;
A
#
# COMPACT_ATOMS: atom_id res chain seq x y z
N MET A 1 -7.92 27.87 -9.49
CA MET A 1 -6.61 27.83 -10.17
C MET A 1 -5.64 27.05 -9.28
N SER A 2 -5.52 25.74 -9.50
CA SER A 2 -4.64 24.88 -8.70
C SER A 2 -3.28 24.74 -9.38
N ARG A 3 -2.22 25.19 -8.69
CA ARG A 3 -0.83 24.97 -9.10
C ARG A 3 -0.56 23.47 -9.19
N ARG A 4 -0.18 22.96 -10.37
CA ARG A 4 0.40 21.62 -10.51
C ARG A 4 1.73 21.59 -9.76
N VAL A 5 1.82 20.67 -8.79
CA VAL A 5 3.00 20.41 -7.96
C VAL A 5 3.89 19.37 -8.66
N PHE A 6 4.36 19.69 -9.85
CA PHE A 6 5.49 18.98 -10.46
C PHE A 6 6.62 19.98 -10.62
N SER A 7 7.30 20.24 -9.50
CA SER A 7 8.62 20.85 -9.52
C SER A 7 9.57 19.79 -10.08
N GLN A 8 9.93 19.94 -11.35
CA GLN A 8 11.01 19.18 -11.96
C GLN A 8 12.30 19.76 -11.38
N HIS A 9 12.73 19.24 -10.23
CA HIS A 9 14.07 19.47 -9.74
C HIS A 9 14.99 18.71 -10.71
N VAL A 10 15.64 19.45 -11.61
CA VAL A 10 16.68 18.90 -12.47
C VAL A 10 17.86 18.60 -11.54
N ASN A 11 17.95 17.36 -11.07
CA ASN A 11 19.19 16.85 -10.52
C ASN A 11 20.10 16.54 -11.72
N ASP A 12 21.23 17.22 -11.80
CA ASP A 12 22.24 17.07 -12.86
C ASP A 12 22.93 15.69 -12.88
N ASP A 13 22.51 14.75 -12.03
CA ASP A 13 23.12 13.42 -11.90
C ASP A 13 22.52 12.33 -12.83
N ASP A 14 21.49 12.65 -13.63
CA ASP A 14 20.84 11.70 -14.55
C ASP A 14 21.54 11.54 -15.92
N GLN A 15 22.76 12.08 -16.11
CA GLN A 15 23.44 12.01 -17.41
C GLN A 15 23.96 10.61 -17.81
N GLN A 16 23.98 9.63 -16.90
CA GLN A 16 24.69 8.36 -17.19
C GLN A 16 23.88 7.34 -18.02
N THR A 17 22.58 7.56 -18.29
CA THR A 17 21.73 6.53 -18.95
C THR A 17 20.98 6.98 -20.20
N SER A 18 20.97 8.27 -20.58
CA SER A 18 19.99 8.74 -21.57
C SER A 18 20.32 8.46 -23.04
N SER A 19 21.57 8.19 -23.44
CA SER A 19 21.88 7.93 -24.86
C SER A 19 23.21 7.20 -25.07
N LYS A 20 23.27 5.90 -24.78
CA LYS A 20 24.40 5.10 -25.29
C LYS A 20 24.29 5.02 -26.82
N SER A 21 25.20 5.68 -27.52
CA SER A 21 25.34 5.55 -28.97
C SER A 21 25.59 4.08 -29.32
N VAL A 22 24.61 3.42 -29.92
CA VAL A 22 24.74 2.01 -30.34
C VAL A 22 25.71 1.87 -31.52
N PHE A 23 25.79 2.91 -32.36
CA PHE A 23 26.70 2.95 -33.48
C PHE A 23 27.92 3.82 -33.16
N SER A 24 29.11 3.28 -33.39
CA SER A 24 30.34 4.07 -33.42
C SER A 24 30.37 4.87 -34.71
N ILE A 25 30.55 6.19 -34.62
CA ILE A 25 30.74 7.05 -35.80
C ILE A 25 32.18 7.53 -35.78
N GLY A 26 32.97 7.09 -36.76
CA GLY A 26 34.38 7.49 -36.89
C GLY A 26 34.56 8.85 -37.56
N LYS A 27 33.60 9.25 -38.40
CA LYS A 27 33.58 10.54 -39.11
C LYS A 27 33.01 11.67 -38.24
N THR A 28 33.52 12.88 -38.41
CA THR A 28 33.02 14.09 -37.72
C THR A 28 31.99 14.86 -38.54
N GLN A 29 32.01 14.72 -39.87
CA GLN A 29 31.11 15.41 -40.80
C GLN A 29 30.62 14.46 -41.90
N ALA A 30 29.37 14.63 -42.32
CA ALA A 30 28.75 13.84 -43.38
C ALA A 30 29.25 14.27 -44.77
N ASP A 31 29.60 13.29 -45.59
CA ASP A 31 29.82 13.50 -47.04
C ASP A 31 28.50 13.34 -47.81
N LEU A 32 28.16 14.34 -48.61
CA LEU A 32 26.87 14.46 -49.28
C LEU A 32 27.12 14.74 -50.77
N VAL A 33 26.64 13.84 -51.63
CA VAL A 33 26.63 14.02 -53.09
C VAL A 33 25.20 14.33 -53.50
N ASP A 34 24.98 15.49 -54.13
CA ASP A 34 23.66 16.01 -54.49
C ASP A 34 22.68 16.10 -53.30
N GLY A 35 23.20 16.33 -52.10
CA GLY A 35 22.42 16.40 -50.86
C GLY A 35 21.99 15.03 -50.29
N ILE A 36 22.46 13.93 -50.89
CA ILE A 36 22.16 12.58 -50.47
C ILE A 36 23.38 12.00 -49.74
N PRO A 37 23.23 11.44 -48.53
CA PRO A 37 24.34 10.81 -47.82
C PRO A 37 24.77 9.54 -48.55
N VAL A 38 26.07 9.43 -48.81
CA VAL A 38 26.64 8.32 -49.60
C VAL A 38 26.81 7.05 -48.75
N THR A 39 27.00 7.20 -47.44
CA THR A 39 27.18 6.08 -46.50
C THR A 39 26.21 6.15 -45.32
N GLY A 40 26.03 5.03 -44.62
CA GLY A 40 25.21 4.97 -43.41
C GLY A 40 25.73 5.86 -42.27
N GLU A 41 27.06 6.05 -42.17
CA GLU A 41 27.64 6.98 -41.20
C GLU A 41 27.30 8.44 -41.53
N ASP A 42 27.37 8.82 -42.81
CA ASP A 42 27.03 10.17 -43.29
C ASP A 42 25.54 10.47 -43.02
N TYR A 43 24.68 9.47 -43.21
CA TYR A 43 23.27 9.56 -42.86
C TYR A 43 23.06 9.81 -41.36
N LEU A 44 23.73 9.04 -40.49
CA LEU A 44 23.61 9.22 -39.04
C LEU A 44 24.12 10.60 -38.58
N LEU A 45 25.18 11.12 -39.18
CA LEU A 45 25.68 12.47 -38.90
C LEU A 45 24.69 13.56 -39.33
N LEU A 46 24.09 13.41 -40.52
CA LEU A 46 23.04 14.29 -41.02
C LEU A 46 21.83 14.31 -40.08
N VAL A 47 21.36 13.14 -39.65
CA VAL A 47 20.23 13.01 -38.72
C VAL A 47 20.57 13.61 -37.34
N ARG A 48 21.80 13.44 -36.84
CA ARG A 48 22.25 14.09 -35.60
C ARG A 48 22.23 15.61 -35.69
N ASP A 49 22.69 16.17 -36.81
CA ASP A 49 22.65 17.61 -37.04
C ASP A 49 21.21 18.14 -37.16
N GLN A 50 20.34 17.40 -37.86
CA GLN A 50 18.92 17.73 -37.96
C GLN A 50 18.21 17.66 -36.60
N ALA A 51 18.47 16.61 -35.81
CA ALA A 51 17.88 16.46 -34.49
C ALA A 51 18.30 17.56 -33.52
N LYS A 52 19.57 18.04 -33.59
CA LYS A 52 20.04 19.19 -32.80
C LYS A 52 19.28 20.49 -33.09
N LYS A 53 18.71 20.62 -34.30
CA LYS A 53 17.89 21.78 -34.70
C LYS A 53 16.46 21.68 -34.17
N CYS A 54 16.01 20.49 -33.77
CA CYS A 54 14.70 20.25 -33.19
C CYS A 54 14.72 20.43 -31.66
N ALA A 55 13.61 20.89 -31.08
CA ALA A 55 13.45 20.93 -29.62
C ALA A 55 13.41 19.51 -29.05
N GLN A 56 14.09 19.28 -27.92
CA GLN A 56 14.17 17.96 -27.28
C GLN A 56 12.83 17.46 -26.75
N THR A 57 11.94 18.37 -26.36
CA THR A 57 10.58 18.04 -25.91
C THR A 57 9.64 19.12 -26.41
N VAL A 58 8.55 18.71 -27.03
CA VAL A 58 7.49 19.59 -27.52
C VAL A 58 6.18 19.12 -26.89
N VAL A 59 5.47 20.03 -26.22
CA VAL A 59 4.14 19.74 -25.66
C VAL A 59 3.10 20.30 -26.62
N ALA A 60 2.29 19.43 -27.19
CA ALA A 60 1.16 19.85 -28.02
C ALA A 60 0.05 20.47 -27.17
N GLU A 61 -0.67 21.44 -27.74
CA GLU A 61 -1.85 22.00 -27.09
C GLU A 61 -2.93 20.92 -26.91
N PRO A 62 -3.66 20.91 -25.77
CA PRO A 62 -4.76 19.99 -25.58
C PRO A 62 -5.82 20.13 -26.68
N PRO A 63 -6.43 19.03 -27.16
CA PRO A 63 -7.50 19.11 -28.14
C PRO A 63 -8.70 19.89 -27.58
N LYS A 64 -9.42 20.62 -28.46
CA LYS A 64 -10.58 21.45 -28.07
C LYS A 64 -11.70 20.65 -27.41
N THR A 65 -11.82 19.36 -27.75
CA THR A 65 -12.78 18.43 -27.15
C THR A 65 -12.00 17.28 -26.53
N ILE A 66 -12.17 17.07 -25.23
CA ILE A 66 -11.59 15.93 -24.50
C ILE A 66 -12.73 14.96 -24.20
N GLU A 67 -12.72 13.80 -24.83
CA GLU A 67 -13.67 12.73 -24.50
C GLU A 67 -13.34 12.18 -23.11
N LYS A 68 -14.35 12.08 -22.25
CA LYS A 68 -14.21 11.42 -20.96
C LYS A 68 -14.16 9.92 -21.20
N LEU A 69 -12.98 9.33 -21.05
CA LEU A 69 -12.81 7.88 -21.10
C LEU A 69 -13.51 7.25 -19.90
N ASN A 70 -14.45 6.33 -20.16
CA ASN A 70 -14.97 5.44 -19.14
C ASN A 70 -13.94 4.34 -18.91
N LEU A 71 -13.06 4.55 -17.94
CA LEU A 71 -12.05 3.58 -17.55
C LEU A 71 -12.74 2.30 -17.04
N PRO A 72 -12.21 1.10 -17.32
CA PRO A 72 -12.66 -0.13 -16.67
C PRO A 72 -12.62 -0.01 -15.15
N ALA A 73 -13.51 -0.73 -14.44
CA ALA A 73 -13.68 -0.61 -13.00
C ALA A 73 -12.37 -0.78 -12.18
N HIS A 74 -11.41 -1.58 -12.64
CA HIS A 74 -10.12 -1.77 -11.96
C HIS A 74 -9.12 -0.61 -12.13
N TYR A 75 -9.39 0.31 -13.06
CA TYR A 75 -8.69 1.59 -13.20
C TYR A 75 -9.48 2.75 -12.61
N GLN A 76 -10.71 2.50 -12.12
CA GLN A 76 -11.46 3.48 -11.37
C GLN A 76 -10.99 3.42 -9.92
N PHE A 77 -10.75 4.60 -9.33
CA PHE A 77 -10.56 4.70 -7.90
C PHE A 77 -11.88 4.29 -7.25
N THR A 78 -11.94 3.09 -6.68
CA THR A 78 -13.03 2.74 -5.79
C THR A 78 -12.75 3.50 -4.50
N GLU A 79 -13.57 4.53 -4.22
CA GLU A 79 -13.82 4.87 -2.83
C GLU A 79 -14.36 3.58 -2.21
N SER A 80 -13.47 2.78 -1.62
CA SER A 80 -13.90 1.77 -0.68
C SER A 80 -14.51 2.56 0.46
N THR A 81 -15.81 2.82 0.32
CA THR A 81 -16.65 3.41 1.34
C THR A 81 -16.45 2.56 2.59
N LEU A 82 -15.62 3.06 3.50
CA LEU A 82 -15.75 2.70 4.89
C LEU A 82 -17.24 2.90 5.19
N PRO A 83 -17.95 1.87 5.67
CA PRO A 83 -19.38 2.00 5.88
C PRO A 83 -19.56 3.19 6.83
N THR A 84 -20.33 4.16 6.32
CA THR A 84 -20.80 5.38 6.95
C THR A 84 -20.71 5.31 8.46
N GLU A 85 -20.01 6.27 9.08
CA GLU A 85 -19.99 6.45 10.54
C GLU A 85 -21.38 6.19 11.11
N SER A 86 -21.56 5.06 11.79
CA SER A 86 -22.81 4.78 12.46
C SER A 86 -22.92 5.79 13.59
N LYS A 87 -23.87 6.73 13.49
CA LYS A 87 -24.11 7.81 14.46
C LYS A 87 -24.31 7.32 15.90
N ASN A 88 -24.51 6.02 16.09
CA ASN A 88 -24.86 5.39 17.36
C ASN A 88 -23.69 4.70 18.06
N VAL A 89 -22.51 4.57 17.44
CA VAL A 89 -21.39 3.81 18.05
C VAL A 89 -20.26 4.74 18.50
N PRO A 90 -19.84 4.70 19.78
CA PRO A 90 -18.80 5.58 20.29
C PRO A 90 -17.45 5.26 19.66
N LEU A 91 -16.87 6.28 19.02
CA LEU A 91 -15.50 6.26 18.51
C LEU A 91 -14.52 6.58 19.65
N PRO A 92 -13.33 5.95 19.65
CA PRO A 92 -12.31 6.27 20.65
C PRO A 92 -11.79 7.69 20.45
N THR A 93 -11.66 8.44 21.54
CA THR A 93 -11.13 9.81 21.49
C THR A 93 -9.67 9.81 21.04
N LYS A 94 -9.24 10.89 20.38
CA LYS A 94 -7.85 11.02 19.93
C LYS A 94 -6.85 10.87 21.08
N ALA A 95 -7.14 11.47 22.24
CA ALA A 95 -6.28 11.36 23.42
C ALA A 95 -6.15 9.91 23.92
N TRP A 96 -7.24 9.13 23.88
CA TRP A 96 -7.19 7.71 24.20
C TRP A 96 -6.35 6.94 23.18
N GLN A 97 -6.54 7.20 21.88
CA GLN A 97 -5.78 6.52 20.82
C GLN A 97 -4.28 6.78 20.96
N ASP A 98 -3.89 8.03 21.18
CA ASP A 98 -2.48 8.43 21.31
C ASP A 98 -1.83 7.73 22.52
N HIS A 99 -2.50 7.74 23.69
CA HIS A 99 -2.00 7.07 24.89
C HIS A 99 -1.95 5.53 24.77
N PHE A 100 -2.95 4.95 24.11
CA PHE A 100 -2.99 3.52 23.84
C PHE A 100 -1.85 3.10 22.90
N VAL A 101 -1.60 3.87 21.83
CA VAL A 101 -0.54 3.59 20.86
C VAL A 101 0.84 3.64 21.52
N GLU A 102 1.08 4.63 22.39
CA GLU A 102 2.31 4.71 23.18
C GLU A 102 2.50 3.46 24.05
N SER A 103 1.47 3.08 24.80
CA SER A 103 1.49 1.88 25.65
C SER A 103 1.69 0.60 24.84
N PHE A 104 1.05 0.49 23.68
CA PHE A 104 1.15 -0.67 22.79
C PHE A 104 2.58 -0.81 22.22
N ARG A 105 3.19 0.29 21.77
CA ARG A 105 4.57 0.27 21.25
C ARG A 105 5.57 -0.15 22.32
N SER A 106 5.45 0.38 23.53
CA SER A 106 6.29 -0.03 24.66
C SER A 106 6.14 -1.52 24.97
N TYR A 107 4.91 -2.04 24.96
CA TYR A 107 4.65 -3.46 25.15
C TYR A 107 5.23 -4.33 24.02
N GLN A 108 5.09 -3.89 22.78
CA GLN A 108 5.63 -4.57 21.60
C GLN A 108 7.16 -4.66 21.65
N GLU A 109 7.85 -3.55 21.94
CA GLU A 109 9.31 -3.53 22.11
C GLU A 109 9.77 -4.49 23.20
N HIS A 110 9.13 -4.43 24.39
CA HIS A 110 9.47 -5.34 25.49
C HIS A 110 9.25 -6.82 25.15
N ARG A 111 8.23 -7.14 24.34
CA ARG A 111 7.95 -8.51 23.91
C ARG A 111 8.94 -8.99 22.86
N GLN A 112 9.29 -8.14 21.91
CA GLN A 112 10.22 -8.48 20.82
C GLN A 112 11.63 -8.76 21.35
N ASP A 113 12.11 -7.96 22.30
CA ASP A 113 13.41 -8.19 22.96
C ASP A 113 13.48 -9.55 23.66
N ARG A 114 12.35 -10.03 24.18
CA ARG A 114 12.27 -11.29 24.92
C ARG A 114 12.05 -12.51 24.04
N MET A 115 11.65 -12.36 22.78
CA MET A 115 11.41 -13.50 21.86
C MET A 115 12.66 -14.35 21.64
N SER A 116 13.87 -13.74 21.67
CA SER A 116 15.13 -14.49 21.50
C SER A 116 15.43 -15.46 22.65
N THR A 117 14.79 -15.28 23.81
CA THR A 117 15.12 -16.00 25.05
C THR A 117 14.19 -17.15 25.40
N GLN A 118 13.11 -17.37 24.65
CA GLN A 118 12.14 -18.43 24.98
C GLN A 118 12.51 -19.79 24.37
N PRO A 119 12.41 -20.89 25.17
CA PRO A 119 12.60 -22.24 24.65
C PRO A 119 11.46 -22.61 23.68
N LYS A 120 11.80 -23.16 22.52
CA LYS A 120 10.84 -23.69 21.54
C LYS A 120 10.15 -24.93 22.12
N SER A 121 9.05 -24.76 22.84
CA SER A 121 8.55 -25.86 23.68
C SER A 121 7.41 -26.69 23.08
N HIS A 122 6.78 -26.34 21.95
CA HIS A 122 5.69 -27.14 21.37
C HIS A 122 5.79 -27.28 19.84
N GLU A 123 5.31 -28.41 19.31
CA GLU A 123 5.13 -28.62 17.87
C GLU A 123 4.06 -27.64 17.35
N LEU A 124 4.42 -26.87 16.33
CA LEU A 124 3.50 -25.92 15.71
C LEU A 124 2.58 -26.65 14.75
N PRO A 125 1.29 -26.27 14.69
CA PRO A 125 0.37 -26.74 13.66
C PRO A 125 0.91 -26.51 12.24
N LYS A 126 0.64 -27.45 11.34
CA LYS A 126 1.11 -27.40 9.94
C LYS A 126 0.01 -27.02 8.96
N THR A 127 -1.24 -27.29 9.32
CA THR A 127 -2.39 -27.03 8.44
C THR A 127 -3.25 -25.88 8.97
N PRO A 128 -3.95 -25.12 8.10
CA PRO A 128 -4.85 -24.05 8.52
C PRO A 128 -5.95 -24.51 9.48
N ASP A 129 -6.44 -25.74 9.30
CA ASP A 129 -7.50 -26.31 10.15
C ASP A 129 -6.99 -26.58 11.55
N GLU A 130 -5.78 -27.13 11.70
CA GLU A 130 -5.16 -27.32 13.01
C GLU A 130 -4.92 -25.97 13.73
N TRP A 131 -4.52 -24.93 13.00
CA TRP A 131 -4.40 -23.58 13.54
C TRP A 131 -5.75 -23.03 14.01
N HIS A 132 -6.81 -23.28 13.25
CA HIS A 132 -8.17 -22.87 13.63
C HIS A 132 -8.62 -23.57 14.92
N THR A 133 -8.44 -24.88 15.02
CA THR A 133 -8.74 -25.66 16.22
C THR A 133 -7.92 -25.18 17.42
N LEU A 134 -6.63 -24.89 17.24
CA LEU A 134 -5.77 -24.37 18.32
C LEU A 134 -6.23 -23.00 18.83
N CYS A 135 -6.55 -22.08 17.92
CA CYS A 135 -6.90 -20.71 18.29
C CYS A 135 -8.31 -20.59 18.88
N TYR A 136 -9.24 -21.46 18.48
CA TYR A 136 -10.66 -21.29 18.81
C TYR A 136 -11.27 -22.41 19.66
N SER A 137 -10.62 -23.56 19.79
CA SER A 137 -11.01 -24.70 20.66
C SER A 137 -12.44 -25.22 20.50
N THR A 138 -13.19 -24.81 19.48
CA THR A 138 -14.56 -25.28 19.23
C THR A 138 -14.71 -25.77 17.79
N ASP A 139 -15.33 -26.95 17.65
CA ASP A 139 -15.82 -27.52 16.40
C ASP A 139 -16.98 -26.69 15.85
N ILE A 140 -16.69 -25.48 15.36
CA ILE A 140 -17.67 -24.64 14.68
C ILE A 140 -17.66 -25.04 13.19
N PRO A 141 -18.79 -25.53 12.63
CA PRO A 141 -18.87 -25.91 11.22
C PRO A 141 -18.45 -24.74 10.31
N LEU A 142 -17.64 -25.05 9.29
CA LEU A 142 -17.02 -24.09 8.37
C LEU A 142 -18.01 -23.31 7.48
N ASP A 143 -19.29 -23.70 7.47
CA ASP A 143 -20.33 -23.12 6.61
C ASP A 143 -21.35 -22.32 7.44
N GLU A 144 -21.11 -21.01 7.56
CA GLU A 144 -22.09 -19.89 7.51
C GLU A 144 -21.80 -18.66 8.40
N GLU A 145 -20.84 -18.65 9.33
CA GLU A 145 -20.70 -17.47 10.23
C GLU A 145 -19.27 -16.95 10.44
N ARG A 146 -18.49 -16.80 9.36
CA ARG A 146 -17.16 -16.13 9.41
C ARG A 146 -17.22 -14.68 9.94
N LEU A 147 -18.39 -14.05 9.97
CA LEU A 147 -18.59 -12.67 10.43
C LEU A 147 -18.84 -12.55 11.94
N GLU A 148 -19.44 -13.54 12.61
CA GLU A 148 -19.65 -13.46 14.09
C GLU A 148 -18.42 -13.87 14.90
N ILE A 149 -17.53 -14.59 14.24
CA ILE A 149 -16.32 -15.23 14.76
C ILE A 149 -15.35 -14.19 15.37
N ILE A 150 -15.02 -13.09 14.66
CA ILE A 150 -14.11 -12.01 15.15
C ILE A 150 -14.62 -11.34 16.44
N SER A 151 -15.93 -11.41 16.71
CA SER A 151 -16.53 -10.80 17.89
C SER A 151 -16.27 -11.58 19.19
N SER A 152 -15.88 -12.86 19.10
CA SER A 152 -15.63 -13.66 20.28
C SER A 152 -14.32 -13.26 20.99
N MET A 153 -14.33 -13.34 22.32
CA MET A 153 -13.23 -12.86 23.17
C MET A 153 -11.89 -13.52 22.82
N SER A 154 -11.89 -14.83 22.61
CA SER A 154 -10.70 -15.61 22.28
C SER A 154 -10.01 -15.10 21.01
N GLN A 155 -10.75 -14.73 19.97
CA GLN A 155 -10.13 -14.30 18.71
C GLN A 155 -9.53 -12.91 18.81
N SER A 156 -10.24 -11.99 19.45
CA SER A 156 -9.71 -10.64 19.64
C SER A 156 -8.37 -10.65 20.39
N LEU A 157 -8.19 -11.61 21.32
CA LEU A 157 -6.93 -11.84 22.03
C LEU A 157 -5.86 -12.45 21.12
N TRP A 158 -6.22 -13.41 20.26
CA TRP A 158 -5.28 -13.97 19.27
C TRP A 158 -4.84 -12.93 18.26
N ILE A 159 -5.78 -12.18 17.69
CA ILE A 159 -5.50 -11.07 16.76
C ILE A 159 -4.58 -10.06 17.45
N PHE A 160 -4.92 -9.61 18.66
CA PHE A 160 -4.06 -8.69 19.42
C PHE A 160 -2.66 -9.27 19.63
N SER A 161 -2.57 -10.54 20.04
CA SER A 161 -1.28 -11.22 20.25
C SER A 161 -0.47 -11.32 18.97
N LEU A 162 -1.11 -11.63 17.83
CA LEU A 162 -0.43 -11.67 16.53
C LEU A 162 0.05 -10.29 16.11
N LEU A 163 -0.76 -9.24 16.28
CA LEU A 163 -0.38 -7.86 15.99
C LEU A 163 0.80 -7.38 16.84
N VAL A 164 0.90 -7.82 18.09
CA VAL A 164 2.06 -7.50 18.95
C VAL A 164 3.35 -8.11 18.42
N HIS A 165 3.33 -9.33 17.89
CA HIS A 165 4.53 -9.99 17.36
C HIS A 165 4.77 -9.73 15.87
N LEU A 166 3.89 -8.96 15.23
CA LEU A 166 4.06 -8.62 13.83
C LEU A 166 5.17 -7.56 13.69
N ASP A 167 6.08 -7.80 12.74
CA ASP A 167 7.19 -6.87 12.47
C ASP A 167 6.66 -5.51 11.99
N PRO A 168 7.20 -4.37 12.47
CA PRO A 168 6.85 -3.05 11.94
C PRO A 168 7.12 -2.89 10.43
N VAL A 169 8.05 -3.64 9.83
CA VAL A 169 8.32 -3.62 8.38
C VAL A 169 7.44 -4.65 7.68
N LEU A 170 6.34 -4.18 7.11
CA LEU A 170 5.35 -5.03 6.46
C LEU A 170 5.50 -5.07 4.93
N THR A 171 5.19 -6.23 4.34
CA THR A 171 5.04 -6.36 2.88
C THR A 171 3.68 -5.82 2.43
N SER A 172 3.52 -5.58 1.12
CA SER A 172 2.23 -5.17 0.53
C SER A 172 1.10 -6.14 0.87
N ASP A 173 1.39 -7.43 0.86
CA ASP A 173 0.40 -8.49 1.09
C ASP A 173 -0.05 -8.50 2.54
N SER A 174 0.88 -8.37 3.49
CA SER A 174 0.56 -8.25 4.92
C SER A 174 -0.30 -7.01 5.20
N ILE A 175 0.02 -5.87 4.56
CA ILE A 175 -0.79 -4.65 4.67
C ILE A 175 -2.20 -4.89 4.12
N SER A 176 -2.34 -5.54 2.96
CA SER A 176 -3.66 -5.85 2.40
C SER A 176 -4.51 -6.67 3.38
N ILE A 177 -3.92 -7.71 3.98
CA ILE A 177 -4.61 -8.56 4.97
C ILE A 177 -5.04 -7.76 6.20
N LEU A 178 -4.18 -6.88 6.73
CA LEU A 178 -4.54 -6.01 7.85
C LEU A 178 -5.66 -5.04 7.50
N ARG A 179 -5.65 -4.48 6.29
CA ARG A 179 -6.71 -3.59 5.82
C ARG A 179 -8.03 -4.33 5.70
N ASP A 180 -8.03 -5.54 5.15
CA ASP A 180 -9.25 -6.36 5.05
C ASP A 180 -9.79 -6.73 6.44
N LEU A 181 -8.91 -7.10 7.37
CA LEU A 181 -9.27 -7.32 8.77
C LEU A 181 -9.92 -6.08 9.40
N ALA A 182 -9.32 -4.90 9.21
CA ALA A 182 -9.87 -3.64 9.73
C ALA A 182 -11.24 -3.32 9.11
N ARG A 183 -11.42 -3.52 7.80
CA ARG A 183 -12.72 -3.34 7.13
C ARG A 183 -13.79 -4.23 7.73
N VAL A 184 -13.48 -5.51 7.98
CA VAL A 184 -14.41 -6.43 8.65
C VAL A 184 -14.70 -5.94 10.08
N CYS A 185 -13.70 -5.51 10.84
CA CYS A 185 -13.91 -4.96 12.18
C CYS A 185 -14.83 -3.73 12.18
N ILE A 186 -14.67 -2.83 11.20
CA ILE A 186 -15.49 -1.63 11.04
C ILE A 186 -16.94 -2.02 10.68
N GLN A 187 -17.13 -2.98 9.76
CA GLN A 187 -18.44 -3.49 9.40
C GLN A 187 -19.16 -4.11 10.61
N LEU A 188 -18.45 -4.90 11.42
CA LEU A 188 -19.01 -5.51 12.64
C LEU A 188 -19.34 -4.45 13.68
N ARG A 189 -18.43 -3.50 13.92
CA ARG A 189 -18.64 -2.40 14.86
C ARG A 189 -19.91 -1.62 14.50
N ASN A 190 -20.11 -1.32 13.22
CA ASN A 190 -21.26 -0.55 12.76
C ASN A 190 -22.61 -1.27 12.93
N LYS A 191 -22.62 -2.59 13.08
CA LYS A 191 -23.82 -3.41 13.35
C LYS A 191 -24.15 -3.54 14.84
N LYS A 192 -23.27 -3.08 15.74
CA LYS A 192 -23.40 -3.26 17.20
C LYS A 192 -23.91 -2.00 17.89
N GLU A 193 -24.53 -2.20 19.05
CA GLU A 193 -24.99 -1.11 19.92
C GLU A 193 -23.84 -0.53 20.77
N ALA A 194 -23.97 0.73 21.20
CA ALA A 194 -22.91 1.48 21.89
C ALA A 194 -22.33 0.81 23.16
N GLN A 195 -23.16 0.04 23.87
CA GLN A 195 -22.84 -0.52 25.18
C GLN A 195 -22.28 -1.95 25.10
N ASP A 196 -22.02 -2.47 23.89
CA ASP A 196 -21.43 -3.81 23.73
C ASP A 196 -19.91 -3.76 23.95
N ASP A 197 -19.39 -4.57 24.86
CA ASP A 197 -17.96 -4.75 25.12
C ASP A 197 -17.17 -5.13 23.85
N GLN A 198 -17.84 -5.70 22.85
CA GLN A 198 -17.27 -5.99 21.53
C GLN A 198 -16.80 -4.72 20.81
N VAL A 199 -17.49 -3.59 20.96
CA VAL A 199 -17.13 -2.31 20.34
C VAL A 199 -15.75 -1.85 20.79
N ALA A 200 -15.44 -1.97 22.08
CA ALA A 200 -14.13 -1.62 22.61
C ALA A 200 -13.00 -2.48 21.98
N ARG A 201 -13.22 -3.79 21.85
CA ARG A 201 -12.24 -4.72 21.26
C ARG A 201 -12.00 -4.43 19.78
N LEU A 202 -13.06 -4.17 19.03
CA LEU A 202 -12.98 -3.79 17.61
C LEU A 202 -12.25 -2.45 17.45
N ASN A 203 -12.54 -1.46 18.30
CA ASN A 203 -11.86 -0.17 18.30
C ASN A 203 -10.37 -0.28 18.62
N ILE A 204 -9.97 -1.20 19.52
CA ILE A 204 -8.55 -1.49 19.80
C ILE A 204 -7.85 -2.01 18.53
N ILE A 205 -8.40 -3.04 17.88
CA ILE A 205 -7.81 -3.65 16.68
C ILE A 205 -7.69 -2.61 15.55
N ILE A 206 -8.76 -1.85 15.30
CA ILE A 206 -8.78 -0.79 14.28
C ILE A 206 -7.72 0.28 14.60
N THR A 207 -7.59 0.69 15.86
CA THR A 207 -6.60 1.70 16.28
C THR A 207 -5.18 1.22 16.06
N ILE A 208 -4.88 -0.05 16.37
CA ILE A 208 -3.56 -0.64 16.10
C ILE A 208 -3.26 -0.58 14.59
N ILE A 209 -4.18 -1.06 13.75
CA ILE A 209 -3.97 -1.11 12.29
C ILE A 209 -3.78 0.30 11.71
N ALA A 210 -4.58 1.27 12.15
CA ALA A 210 -4.53 2.62 11.62
C ALA A 210 -3.32 3.44 12.11
N LYS A 211 -2.99 3.35 13.41
CA LYS A 211 -1.97 4.22 14.03
C LYS A 211 -0.61 3.55 14.21
N VAL A 212 -0.56 2.24 14.46
CA VAL A 212 0.70 1.52 14.66
C VAL A 212 1.30 1.14 13.30
N PHE A 213 0.49 0.56 12.41
CA PHE A 213 0.88 0.10 11.08
C PHE A 213 0.64 1.11 9.94
N GLY A 214 0.31 2.36 10.29
CA GLY A 214 0.26 3.48 9.35
C GLY A 214 -0.92 3.51 8.37
N GLN A 215 -1.97 2.72 8.59
CA GLN A 215 -3.17 2.70 7.74
C GLN A 215 -4.19 3.77 8.15
N ALA A 216 -3.74 5.04 8.18
CA ALA A 216 -4.51 6.16 8.73
C ALA A 216 -5.76 6.53 7.92
N ASP A 217 -5.88 6.06 6.67
CA ASP A 217 -7.06 6.27 5.82
C ASP A 217 -8.29 5.45 6.26
N LEU A 218 -8.13 4.53 7.23
CA LEU A 218 -9.19 3.65 7.72
C LEU A 218 -10.01 4.21 8.89
N VAL A 219 -9.59 5.31 9.52
CA VAL A 219 -10.16 5.86 10.77
C VAL A 219 -10.42 7.35 10.67
#